data_AF-E6PXZ5-F1
#
_entry.id   AF-E6PXZ5-F1
#
_cell.length_a   1.000
_cell.length_b   1.000
_cell.length_c   1.000
_cell.angle_alpha   90.00
_cell.angle_beta   90.00
_cell.angle_gamma   90.00
#
_symmetry.space_group_name_H-M   'P 1'
#
loop_
_entity.id
_entity.type
_entity.pdbx_description
1 polymer ?
#
loop_
_entity_poly.entity_id
_entity_poly.type
_entity_poly.pdbx_seq_one_letter_code
_entity_poly.pdbx_strand_id
1 'polypeptide(L)'
;MMPVSQRQADSSLVAARAAGEQQDASEGYKRPMEANVDSATGQPYLVYEGSVLDTILMNRLDGDAAGAVKVLVSNPLYSHDHQHVIIPEGTVVLGEAKKIGAAGIGQQRRIAVIFHRLIMPDGYSVDLDQFHGLDQIGEEGLKDKVNNHYFEIFGASIALGVISGAGEIAQGGGAITTNGSQAFTNGTAASVSQSANTILDRFMQIPPTITIREGHRVKVYFTQDLLLPAYTNHTIPQTF
;
A
#
# COMPACT_ATOMS: atom_id res chain seq x y z
N MET A 1 10.79 -47.86 -63.98
CA MET A 1 9.95 -47.11 -64.95
C MET A 1 8.66 -46.73 -64.23
N MET A 2 8.48 -45.45 -63.88
CA MET A 2 7.19 -44.92 -63.39
C MET A 2 6.20 -44.83 -64.57
N PRO A 3 4.87 -44.93 -64.35
CA PRO A 3 3.99 -43.76 -64.10
C PRO A 3 2.86 -44.02 -63.04
N VAL A 4 2.45 -43.07 -62.17
CA VAL A 4 1.51 -41.91 -62.26
C VAL A 4 0.00 -42.23 -62.09
N SER A 5 -0.67 -41.39 -61.26
CA SER A 5 -2.13 -41.09 -61.11
C SER A 5 -2.96 -42.02 -60.20
N GLN A 6 -3.94 -41.56 -59.39
CA GLN A 6 -4.47 -40.24 -59.01
C GLN A 6 -5.43 -40.42 -57.80
N ARG A 7 -5.55 -39.36 -56.97
CA ARG A 7 -6.72 -38.89 -56.17
C ARG A 7 -7.79 -39.88 -55.66
N GLN A 8 -8.13 -39.75 -54.37
CA GLN A 8 -9.41 -39.14 -53.94
C GLN A 8 -9.46 -38.94 -52.42
N ALA A 9 -10.06 -37.82 -52.02
CA ALA A 9 -10.38 -37.43 -50.65
C ALA A 9 -11.78 -37.90 -50.27
N ASP A 10 -12.00 -38.22 -48.99
CA ASP A 10 -13.25 -38.07 -48.23
C ASP A 10 -12.85 -38.18 -46.74
N SER A 11 -12.95 -37.15 -45.90
CA SER A 11 -14.15 -36.46 -45.40
C SER A 11 -15.07 -37.37 -44.59
N SER A 12 -14.93 -37.34 -43.26
CA SER A 12 -16.09 -37.52 -42.37
C SER A 12 -15.90 -36.74 -41.06
N LEU A 13 -16.73 -35.70 -40.95
CA LEU A 13 -17.00 -34.87 -39.79
C LEU A 13 -17.63 -35.69 -38.66
N VAL A 14 -17.24 -35.44 -37.41
CA VAL A 14 -18.16 -35.56 -36.26
C VAL A 14 -18.00 -34.31 -35.39
N ALA A 15 -19.15 -33.75 -35.06
CA ALA A 15 -19.38 -32.37 -34.65
C ALA A 15 -19.06 -32.05 -33.18
N ALA A 16 -19.01 -30.74 -32.95
CA ALA A 16 -18.92 -30.04 -31.69
C ALA A 16 -19.82 -30.57 -30.57
N ARG A 17 -19.27 -30.57 -29.34
CA ARG A 17 -20.06 -30.51 -28.12
C ARG A 17 -19.53 -29.39 -27.24
N ALA A 18 -20.49 -28.62 -26.76
CA ALA A 18 -20.38 -27.32 -26.14
C ALA A 18 -19.68 -27.31 -24.77
N ALA A 19 -19.17 -26.10 -24.47
CA ALA A 19 -19.25 -25.41 -23.18
C ALA A 19 -19.00 -26.25 -21.92
N GLY A 20 -17.78 -26.13 -21.40
CA GLY A 20 -17.47 -26.30 -20.00
C GLY A 20 -16.82 -25.00 -19.53
N GLU A 21 -17.53 -24.28 -18.67
CA GLU A 21 -17.14 -23.03 -18.04
C GLU A 21 -15.74 -23.10 -17.43
N GLN A 22 -14.80 -22.31 -17.97
CA GLN A 22 -13.67 -21.84 -17.18
C GLN A 22 -14.19 -20.68 -16.35
N GLN A 23 -14.56 -20.98 -15.11
CA GLN A 23 -14.77 -20.00 -14.05
C GLN A 23 -13.48 -19.22 -13.87
N ASP A 24 -13.40 -18.06 -14.53
CA ASP A 24 -12.44 -17.01 -14.28
C ASP A 24 -12.79 -16.36 -12.94
N ALA A 25 -12.25 -16.92 -11.86
CA ALA A 25 -12.27 -16.30 -10.54
C ALA A 25 -11.15 -15.27 -10.45
N SER A 26 -11.29 -14.19 -11.22
CA SER A 26 -10.68 -12.91 -10.92
C SER A 26 -11.77 -11.86 -11.05
N GLU A 27 -12.42 -11.51 -9.94
CA GLU A 27 -13.21 -10.28 -9.84
C GLU A 27 -12.24 -9.08 -9.88
N GLY A 28 -11.61 -8.89 -11.04
CA GLY A 28 -10.86 -7.72 -11.39
C GLY A 28 -11.85 -6.56 -11.57
N TYR A 29 -11.49 -5.42 -11.00
CA TYR A 29 -12.16 -4.14 -11.19
C TYR A 29 -12.50 -3.91 -12.68
N LYS A 30 -13.77 -4.10 -13.07
CA LYS A 30 -14.26 -3.77 -14.42
C LYS A 30 -14.35 -2.25 -14.52
N ARG A 31 -13.37 -1.67 -15.22
CA ARG A 31 -13.28 -0.22 -15.42
C ARG A 31 -14.50 0.29 -16.21
N PRO A 32 -15.08 1.45 -15.83
CA PRO A 32 -16.02 2.15 -16.69
C PRO A 32 -15.33 2.57 -17.99
N MET A 33 -16.09 2.72 -19.09
CA MET A 33 -15.55 3.15 -20.40
C MET A 33 -14.69 4.40 -20.23
N GLU A 34 -13.37 4.24 -20.30
CA GLU A 34 -12.44 5.36 -20.25
C GLU A 34 -12.69 6.24 -21.47
N ALA A 35 -12.82 7.54 -21.25
CA ALA A 35 -12.64 8.53 -22.30
C ALA A 35 -11.15 8.52 -22.68
N ASN A 36 -10.74 7.50 -23.45
CA ASN A 36 -9.40 7.40 -23.98
C ASN A 36 -9.35 8.29 -25.22
N VAL A 37 -8.92 9.54 -25.00
CA VAL A 37 -8.68 10.53 -26.05
C VAL A 37 -7.17 10.68 -26.28
N ASP A 38 -6.39 9.74 -25.74
CA ASP A 38 -4.95 9.74 -25.74
C ASP A 38 -4.46 9.35 -27.14
N SER A 39 -3.81 10.28 -27.83
CA SER A 39 -3.14 10.00 -29.08
C SER A 39 -1.74 10.59 -29.07
N ALA A 40 -0.78 9.86 -29.62
CA ALA A 40 0.60 10.30 -29.70
C ALA A 40 1.21 9.86 -31.03
N THR A 41 2.21 10.61 -31.48
CA THR A 41 2.92 10.35 -32.74
C THR A 41 4.37 9.91 -32.49
N GLY A 42 4.98 9.22 -33.45
CA GLY A 42 6.37 8.75 -33.36
C GLY A 42 6.54 7.38 -32.68
N GLN A 43 7.79 6.94 -32.56
CA GLN A 43 8.13 5.66 -31.92
C GLN A 43 8.12 5.83 -30.39
N PRO A 44 7.49 4.92 -29.64
CA PRO A 44 7.52 4.97 -28.19
C PRO A 44 8.91 4.62 -27.65
N TYR A 45 9.25 5.17 -26.50
CA TYR A 45 10.45 4.87 -25.73
C TYR A 45 10.13 3.82 -24.67
N LEU A 46 11.09 2.94 -24.44
CA LEU A 46 11.01 1.93 -23.39
C LEU A 46 11.45 2.53 -22.06
N VAL A 47 10.54 2.52 -21.09
CA VAL A 47 10.84 2.73 -19.67
C VAL A 47 10.96 1.35 -19.05
N TYR A 48 12.15 1.04 -18.55
CA TYR A 48 12.44 -0.26 -17.99
C TYR A 48 11.81 -0.46 -16.61
N GLU A 49 11.45 -1.70 -16.31
CA GLU A 49 11.24 -2.15 -14.94
C GLU A 49 12.45 -1.77 -14.05
N GLY A 50 12.19 -1.47 -12.79
CA GLY A 50 13.22 -0.99 -11.87
C GLY A 50 13.48 0.51 -11.94
N SER A 51 12.94 1.22 -12.94
CA SER A 51 12.96 2.69 -12.96
C SER A 51 12.18 3.26 -11.77
N VAL A 52 12.61 4.41 -11.29
CA VAL A 52 11.99 5.09 -10.14
C VAL A 52 11.62 6.51 -10.51
N LEU A 53 10.39 6.90 -10.20
CA LEU A 53 9.88 8.24 -10.41
C LEU A 53 9.76 8.97 -9.08
N ASP A 54 10.41 10.14 -8.99
CA ASP A 54 10.40 10.96 -7.78
C ASP A 54 9.12 11.80 -7.69
N THR A 55 8.33 11.54 -6.65
CA THR A 55 7.02 12.17 -6.46
C THR A 55 6.86 12.73 -5.04
N ILE A 56 5.86 13.58 -4.88
CA ILE A 56 5.49 14.21 -3.61
C ILE A 56 4.02 13.92 -3.36
N LEU A 57 3.71 13.42 -2.17
CA LEU A 57 2.36 13.12 -1.74
C LEU A 57 1.52 14.38 -1.58
N MET A 58 0.38 14.46 -2.24
CA MET A 58 -0.51 15.63 -2.21
C MET A 58 -1.56 15.55 -1.09
N ASN A 59 -1.93 14.35 -0.66
CA ASN A 59 -2.96 14.12 0.35
C ASN A 59 -2.41 13.38 1.58
N ARG A 60 -2.96 13.67 2.75
CA ARG A 60 -2.61 12.96 3.98
C ARG A 60 -3.12 11.51 3.92
N LEU A 61 -2.30 10.56 4.36
CA LEU A 61 -2.67 9.15 4.45
C LEU A 61 -2.71 8.71 5.91
N ASP A 62 -3.74 7.95 6.26
CA ASP A 62 -3.92 7.33 7.57
C ASP A 62 -3.99 5.81 7.38
N GLY A 63 -3.12 5.07 8.07
CA GLY A 63 -2.97 3.62 7.88
C GLY A 63 -4.10 2.76 8.43
N ASP A 64 -5.07 3.37 9.13
CA ASP A 64 -6.24 2.69 9.69
C ASP A 64 -7.31 2.39 8.63
N ALA A 65 -7.30 3.11 7.50
CA ALA A 65 -8.26 2.97 6.41
C ALA A 65 -7.57 2.88 5.06
N ALA A 66 -8.16 2.10 4.15
CA ALA A 66 -7.80 2.20 2.73
C ALA A 66 -8.30 3.55 2.17
N GLY A 67 -7.55 4.14 1.26
CA GLY A 67 -7.90 5.45 0.70
C GLY A 67 -7.17 5.75 -0.59
N ALA A 68 -7.74 6.67 -1.38
CA ALA A 68 -7.11 7.15 -2.59
C ALA A 68 -5.80 7.88 -2.26
N VAL A 69 -4.79 7.67 -3.10
CA VAL A 69 -3.48 8.31 -3.00
C VAL A 69 -3.27 9.16 -4.24
N LYS A 70 -2.80 10.40 -4.03
CA LYS A 70 -2.46 11.31 -5.11
C LYS A 70 -1.05 11.84 -4.89
N VAL A 71 -0.16 11.58 -5.84
CA VAL A 71 1.21 12.10 -5.81
C VAL A 71 1.47 12.95 -7.05
N LEU A 72 2.35 13.93 -6.91
CA LEU A 72 2.80 14.82 -7.97
C LEU A 72 4.25 14.49 -8.31
N VAL A 73 4.55 14.30 -9.59
CA VAL A 73 5.93 14.12 -10.08
C VAL A 73 6.72 15.41 -9.87
N SER A 74 7.83 15.27 -9.16
CA SER A 74 8.74 16.37 -8.81
C SER A 74 9.96 16.45 -9.71
N ASN A 75 10.46 15.31 -10.19
CA ASN A 75 11.55 15.26 -11.16
C ASN A 75 11.05 14.58 -12.45
N PRO A 76 11.29 15.17 -13.63
CA PRO A 76 10.91 14.54 -14.89
C PRO A 76 11.70 13.25 -15.15
N LEU A 77 11.03 12.25 -15.73
CA LEU A 77 11.67 11.03 -16.21
C LEU A 77 12.06 11.20 -17.68
N TYR A 78 13.32 10.92 -17.97
CA TYR A 78 13.87 11.00 -19.32
C TYR A 78 13.94 9.62 -19.98
N SER A 79 14.04 9.62 -21.31
CA SER A 79 14.36 8.45 -22.12
C SER A 79 15.75 7.89 -21.78
N HIS A 80 16.02 6.65 -22.19
CA HIS A 80 17.31 6.00 -21.93
C HIS A 80 18.53 6.78 -22.47
N ASP A 81 18.36 7.52 -23.56
CA ASP A 81 19.38 8.41 -24.14
C ASP A 81 19.40 9.82 -23.51
N HIS A 82 18.54 10.08 -22.52
CA HIS A 82 18.36 11.36 -21.83
C HIS A 82 18.01 12.55 -22.74
N GLN A 83 17.60 12.32 -23.99
CA GLN A 83 17.28 13.39 -24.94
C GLN A 83 15.83 13.84 -24.90
N HIS A 84 14.93 12.97 -24.44
CA HIS A 84 13.49 13.21 -24.46
C HIS A 84 12.88 13.06 -23.07
N VAL A 85 11.96 13.96 -22.72
CA VAL A 85 11.16 13.82 -21.51
C VAL A 85 10.01 12.87 -21.82
N ILE A 86 9.91 11.81 -21.03
CA ILE A 86 8.85 10.79 -21.16
C ILE A 86 7.73 11.08 -20.17
N ILE A 87 8.07 11.43 -18.93
CA ILE A 87 7.11 11.82 -17.90
C ILE A 87 7.55 13.18 -17.37
N PRO A 88 6.84 14.28 -17.66
CA PRO A 88 7.24 15.60 -17.21
C PRO A 88 6.94 15.81 -15.71
N GLU A 89 7.61 16.80 -15.13
CA GLU A 89 7.21 17.34 -13.83
C GLU A 89 5.76 17.85 -13.87
N GLY A 90 5.08 17.81 -12.71
CA GLY A 90 3.67 18.16 -12.63
C GLY A 90 2.70 17.07 -13.09
N THR A 91 3.20 15.96 -13.62
CA THR A 91 2.41 14.73 -13.82
C THR A 91 1.79 14.28 -12.49
N VAL A 92 0.53 13.89 -12.51
CA VAL A 92 -0.18 13.36 -11.33
C VAL A 92 -0.25 11.85 -11.44
N VAL A 93 0.15 11.14 -10.38
CA VAL A 93 0.00 9.69 -10.29
C VAL A 93 -1.04 9.38 -9.21
N LEU A 94 -2.02 8.56 -9.59
CA LEU A 94 -3.13 8.12 -8.77
C LEU A 94 -2.91 6.69 -8.30
N GLY A 95 -3.24 6.46 -7.04
CA GLY A 95 -3.01 5.20 -6.36
C GLY A 95 -4.05 4.93 -5.29
N GLU A 96 -3.85 3.83 -4.58
CA GLU A 96 -4.62 3.42 -3.43
C GLU A 96 -3.67 2.95 -2.33
N ALA A 97 -3.94 3.40 -1.11
CA ALA A 97 -3.28 2.93 0.10
C ALA A 97 -4.04 1.71 0.62
N LYS A 98 -3.31 0.63 0.92
CA LYS A 98 -3.86 -0.55 1.58
C LYS A 98 -3.74 -0.42 3.09
N LYS A 99 -4.75 -0.95 3.80
CA LYS A 99 -4.79 -0.96 5.26
C LYS A 99 -3.62 -1.77 5.84
N ILE A 100 -3.08 -1.30 6.96
CA ILE A 100 -2.10 -2.03 7.76
C ILE A 100 -2.70 -3.38 8.22
N GLY A 101 -1.96 -4.47 8.03
CA GLY A 101 -2.32 -5.78 8.60
C GLY A 101 -3.22 -6.68 7.75
N ALA A 102 -3.33 -6.44 6.43
CA ALA A 102 -3.89 -7.43 5.52
C ALA A 102 -2.98 -8.68 5.48
N ALA A 103 -3.38 -9.72 6.23
CA ALA A 103 -2.91 -11.11 6.22
C ALA A 103 -1.39 -11.36 6.04
N GLY A 104 -0.70 -11.64 7.15
CA GLY A 104 0.46 -12.56 7.14
C GLY A 104 1.85 -11.94 7.33
N ILE A 105 1.99 -10.62 7.43
CA ILE A 105 3.30 -9.99 7.68
C ILE A 105 3.21 -9.15 8.95
N GLY A 106 4.09 -9.42 9.90
CA GLY A 106 3.99 -8.96 11.29
C GLY A 106 4.04 -7.44 11.43
N GLN A 107 3.20 -6.89 12.31
CA GLN A 107 3.25 -5.50 12.82
C GLN A 107 3.80 -4.46 11.82
N GLN A 108 3.27 -4.42 10.59
CA GLN A 108 3.78 -3.53 9.57
C GLN A 108 3.60 -2.08 10.03
N ARG A 109 4.70 -1.43 10.42
CA ARG A 109 4.77 0.03 10.66
C ARG A 109 4.90 0.79 9.33
N ARG A 110 4.20 0.32 8.28
CA ARG A 110 4.21 0.92 6.93
C ARG A 110 2.87 0.81 6.24
N ILE A 111 2.59 1.78 5.38
CA ILE A 111 1.42 1.80 4.50
C ILE A 111 1.88 1.36 3.10
N ALA A 112 1.34 0.24 2.61
CA ALA A 112 1.57 -0.16 1.23
C ALA A 112 0.71 0.71 0.30
N VAL A 113 1.34 1.26 -0.74
CA VAL A 113 0.67 2.08 -1.75
C VAL A 113 0.86 1.43 -3.09
N ILE A 114 -0.23 1.30 -3.84
CA ILE A 114 -0.22 0.85 -5.23
C ILE A 114 -0.70 1.97 -6.14
N PHE A 115 -0.03 2.17 -7.27
CA PHE A 115 -0.35 3.19 -8.27
C PHE A 115 -0.93 2.53 -9.51
N HIS A 116 -2.06 3.04 -9.99
CA HIS A 116 -2.82 2.40 -11.06
C HIS A 116 -3.03 3.32 -12.27
N ARG A 117 -2.75 4.63 -12.12
CA ARG A 117 -2.92 5.58 -13.23
C ARG A 117 -1.97 6.75 -13.12
N LEU A 118 -1.46 7.19 -14.24
CA LEU A 118 -0.63 8.38 -14.42
C LEU A 118 -1.32 9.33 -15.39
N ILE A 119 -1.33 10.62 -15.08
CA ILE A 119 -1.98 11.66 -15.87
C ILE A 119 -0.99 12.81 -16.05
N MET A 120 -0.55 13.02 -17.29
CA MET A 120 0.39 14.07 -17.64
C MET A 120 -0.29 15.44 -17.73
N PRO A 121 0.47 16.56 -17.66
CA PRO A 121 -0.11 17.91 -17.63
C PRO A 121 -0.97 18.30 -18.83
N ASP A 122 -0.73 17.68 -19.98
CA ASP A 122 -1.50 17.84 -21.22
C ASP A 122 -2.81 17.04 -21.26
N GLY A 123 -3.03 16.18 -20.26
CA GLY A 123 -4.17 15.28 -20.16
C GLY A 123 -3.85 13.83 -20.55
N TYR A 124 -2.64 13.52 -21.03
CA TYR A 124 -2.31 12.18 -21.51
C TYR A 124 -2.34 11.21 -20.35
N SER A 125 -3.19 10.19 -20.44
CA SER A 125 -3.30 9.20 -19.39
C SER A 125 -2.63 7.88 -19.73
N VAL A 126 -1.98 7.30 -18.73
CA VAL A 126 -1.31 6.01 -18.82
C VAL A 126 -1.79 5.17 -17.65
N ASP A 127 -2.22 3.96 -17.96
CA ASP A 127 -2.55 3.01 -16.93
C ASP A 127 -1.32 2.28 -16.43
N LEU A 128 -1.25 2.16 -15.12
CA LEU A 128 -0.18 1.45 -14.44
C LEU A 128 -0.76 0.14 -13.91
N ASP A 129 -0.06 -0.96 -14.11
CA ASP A 129 -0.48 -2.26 -13.59
C ASP A 129 -0.07 -2.41 -12.12
N GLN A 130 -0.70 -1.59 -11.26
CA GLN A 130 -0.53 -1.62 -9.79
C GLN A 130 0.92 -1.43 -9.30
N PHE A 131 1.61 -0.39 -9.76
CA PHE A 131 3.01 -0.12 -9.42
C PHE A 131 3.20 0.19 -7.93
N HIS A 132 4.34 -0.21 -7.37
CA HIS A 132 4.56 -0.14 -5.93
C HIS A 132 5.09 1.25 -5.53
N GLY A 133 4.61 1.75 -4.39
CA GLY A 133 5.15 2.94 -3.74
C GLY A 133 6.28 2.62 -2.78
N LEU A 134 7.40 3.31 -2.95
CA LEU A 134 8.56 3.27 -2.06
C LEU A 134 8.68 4.59 -1.27
N ASP A 135 9.24 4.50 -0.07
CA ASP A 135 9.63 5.66 0.73
C ASP A 135 10.85 6.38 0.12
N GLN A 136 11.19 7.56 0.63
CA GLN A 136 12.29 8.39 0.13
C GLN A 136 13.63 7.65 0.06
N ILE A 137 13.89 6.72 0.98
CA ILE A 137 15.12 5.91 1.03
C ILE A 137 15.08 4.65 0.14
N GLY A 138 14.00 4.42 -0.62
CA GLY A 138 13.81 3.24 -1.47
C GLY A 138 13.21 2.03 -0.75
N GLU A 139 12.66 2.24 0.44
CA GLU A 139 12.05 1.19 1.25
C GLU A 139 10.60 0.91 0.82
N GLU A 140 10.17 -0.35 0.80
CA GLU A 140 8.79 -0.68 0.41
C GLU A 140 7.77 -0.19 1.46
N GLY A 141 6.78 0.55 0.97
CA GLY A 141 5.74 1.17 1.77
C GLY A 141 6.18 2.45 2.47
N LEU A 142 5.21 3.31 2.78
CA LEU A 142 5.45 4.63 3.38
C LEU A 142 5.48 4.56 4.90
N LYS A 143 6.43 5.30 5.50
CA LYS A 143 6.56 5.46 6.95
C LYS A 143 6.88 6.92 7.29
N ASP A 144 6.12 7.49 8.21
CA ASP A 144 6.41 8.81 8.81
C ASP A 144 6.12 8.71 10.32
N LYS A 145 4.96 9.20 10.78
CA LYS A 145 4.60 9.17 12.20
C LYS A 145 3.94 7.86 12.57
N VAL A 146 4.43 7.22 13.63
CA VAL A 146 3.83 6.02 14.23
C VAL A 146 3.30 6.38 15.62
N ASN A 147 2.01 6.19 15.84
CA ASN A 147 1.40 6.27 17.17
C ASN A 147 1.12 4.85 17.70
N ASN A 148 1.75 4.50 18.81
CA ASN A 148 1.59 3.18 19.45
C ASN A 148 0.57 3.20 20.60
N HIS A 149 -0.12 4.32 20.83
CA HIS A 149 -1.15 4.49 21.87
C HIS A 149 -0.69 4.10 23.30
N TYR A 150 0.62 4.22 23.59
CA TYR A 150 1.17 3.84 24.89
C TYR A 150 0.54 4.60 26.04
N PHE A 151 0.18 5.88 25.84
CA PHE A 151 -0.43 6.67 26.90
C PHE A 151 -1.86 6.22 27.22
N GLU A 152 -2.65 5.89 26.21
CA GLU A 152 -3.99 5.34 26.39
C GLU A 152 -3.97 3.94 27.00
N ILE A 153 -2.98 3.11 26.62
CA ILE A 153 -2.82 1.73 27.10
C ILE A 153 -2.27 1.69 28.53
N PHE A 154 -1.22 2.46 28.82
CA PHE A 154 -0.47 2.39 30.08
C PHE A 154 -0.80 3.53 31.06
N GLY A 155 -1.40 4.64 30.61
CA GLY A 155 -1.71 5.79 31.46
C GLY A 155 -2.74 5.47 32.54
N ALA A 156 -3.77 4.67 32.22
CA ALA A 156 -4.74 4.20 33.21
C ALA A 156 -4.09 3.31 34.28
N SER A 157 -3.14 2.46 33.90
CA SER A 157 -2.43 1.59 34.84
C SER A 157 -1.45 2.33 35.76
N ILE A 158 -0.83 3.43 35.31
CA ILE A 158 -0.02 4.29 36.18
C ILE A 158 -0.93 4.96 37.23
N ALA A 159 -2.10 5.47 36.83
CA ALA A 159 -3.05 6.06 37.76
C ALA A 159 -3.56 5.04 38.81
N LEU A 160 -3.84 3.81 38.39
CA LEU A 160 -4.21 2.72 39.31
C LEU A 160 -3.05 2.35 40.26
N GLY A 161 -1.82 2.27 39.75
CA GLY A 161 -0.63 2.00 40.57
C GLY A 161 -0.35 3.07 41.63
N VAL A 162 -0.61 4.34 41.31
CA VAL A 162 -0.52 5.44 42.27
C VAL A 162 -1.63 5.36 43.32
N ILE A 163 -2.86 5.01 42.94
CA ILE A 163 -3.98 4.84 43.90
C ILE A 163 -3.72 3.65 44.82
N SER A 164 -3.23 2.52 44.29
CA SER A 164 -2.88 1.36 45.12
C SER A 164 -1.71 1.65 46.05
N GLY A 165 -0.64 2.29 45.55
CA GLY A 165 0.50 2.67 46.38
C GLY A 165 0.16 3.73 47.44
N ALA A 166 -0.70 4.70 47.11
CA ALA A 166 -1.18 5.69 48.08
C ALA A 166 -2.14 5.07 49.12
N GLY A 167 -2.98 4.12 48.71
CA GLY A 167 -3.83 3.34 49.62
C GLY A 167 -3.02 2.49 50.60
N GLU A 168 -1.91 1.90 50.15
CA GLU A 168 -0.96 1.16 50.98
C GLU A 168 -0.21 2.07 51.96
N ILE A 169 0.20 3.28 51.54
CA ILE A 169 0.84 4.27 52.43
C ILE A 169 -0.16 4.82 53.45
N ALA A 170 -1.41 5.05 53.06
CA ALA A 170 -2.46 5.52 53.95
C ALA A 170 -2.96 4.46 54.94
N GLN A 171 -2.91 3.17 54.58
CA GLN A 171 -3.28 2.05 55.47
C GLN A 171 -2.08 1.45 56.24
N GLY A 172 -0.85 1.78 55.84
CA GLY A 172 0.40 1.16 56.33
C GLY A 172 1.26 2.00 57.27
N GLY A 173 0.69 3.03 57.93
CA GLY A 173 1.36 3.76 59.01
C GLY A 173 1.48 3.00 60.35
N GLY A 174 1.22 1.68 60.38
CA GLY A 174 1.22 0.87 61.60
C GLY A 174 1.85 -0.50 61.40
N ALA A 175 3.03 -0.69 62.01
CA ALA A 175 3.68 -1.96 62.34
C ALA A 175 3.53 -3.12 61.33
N ILE A 176 4.53 -3.27 60.45
CA ILE A 176 4.77 -4.50 59.71
C ILE A 176 5.15 -5.61 60.71
N THR A 177 4.16 -6.39 61.14
CA THR A 177 4.38 -7.66 61.84
C THR A 177 4.57 -8.75 60.80
N THR A 178 5.54 -9.62 61.05
CA THR A 178 6.15 -10.64 60.16
C THR A 178 5.19 -11.64 59.49
N ASN A 179 3.87 -11.57 59.73
CA ASN A 179 2.86 -12.43 59.08
C ASN A 179 1.92 -11.68 58.11
N GLY A 180 1.94 -10.34 58.10
CA GLY A 180 1.18 -9.52 57.14
C GLY A 180 1.86 -9.44 55.77
N SER A 181 3.18 -9.62 55.72
CA SER A 181 3.97 -9.60 54.49
C SER A 181 3.61 -10.73 53.52
N GLN A 182 3.31 -11.94 53.99
CA GLN A 182 2.97 -13.07 53.12
C GLN A 182 1.58 -12.93 52.45
N ALA A 183 0.59 -12.42 53.17
CA ALA A 183 -0.76 -12.19 52.64
C ALA A 183 -0.79 -10.98 51.70
N PHE A 184 0.00 -9.95 52.02
CA PHE A 184 0.21 -8.78 51.18
C PHE A 184 1.00 -9.13 49.91
N THR A 185 2.08 -9.92 49.98
CA THR A 185 2.80 -10.37 48.79
C THR A 185 1.93 -11.24 47.90
N ASN A 186 1.07 -12.11 48.45
CA ASN A 186 0.25 -13.02 47.64
C ASN A 186 -0.98 -12.31 47.02
N GLY A 187 -1.65 -11.42 47.76
CA GLY A 187 -2.81 -10.66 47.25
C GLY A 187 -2.43 -9.52 46.30
N THR A 188 -1.36 -8.80 46.60
CA THR A 188 -0.84 -7.72 45.74
C THR A 188 -0.15 -8.30 44.49
N ALA A 189 0.59 -9.41 44.58
CA ALA A 189 1.17 -10.03 43.38
C ALA A 189 0.11 -10.62 42.43
N ALA A 190 -0.96 -11.23 42.96
CA ALA A 190 -2.04 -11.76 42.12
C ALA A 190 -2.83 -10.66 41.39
N SER A 191 -3.14 -9.55 42.07
CA SER A 191 -3.85 -8.40 41.49
C SER A 191 -3.00 -7.62 40.47
N VAL A 192 -1.70 -7.49 40.72
CA VAL A 192 -0.73 -6.92 39.76
C VAL A 192 -0.61 -7.82 38.53
N SER A 193 -0.56 -9.15 38.70
CA SER A 193 -0.47 -10.10 37.58
C SER A 193 -1.71 -10.07 36.69
N GLN A 194 -2.92 -10.00 37.28
CA GLN A 194 -4.17 -9.88 36.52
C GLN A 194 -4.25 -8.55 35.75
N SER A 195 -3.78 -7.47 36.36
CA SER A 195 -3.71 -6.14 35.72
C SER A 195 -2.71 -6.13 34.57
N ALA A 196 -1.53 -6.73 34.75
CA ALA A 196 -0.51 -6.85 33.72
C ALA A 196 -1.01 -7.64 32.50
N ASN A 197 -1.72 -8.75 32.72
CA ASN A 197 -2.34 -9.53 31.63
C ASN A 197 -3.40 -8.71 30.87
N THR A 198 -4.23 -7.94 31.58
CA THR A 198 -5.24 -7.08 30.95
C THR A 198 -4.63 -5.96 30.11
N ILE A 199 -3.53 -5.36 30.58
CA ILE A 199 -2.79 -4.32 29.84
C ILE A 199 -2.11 -4.93 28.60
N LEU A 200 -1.52 -6.11 28.75
CA LEU A 200 -0.92 -6.84 27.63
C LEU A 200 -1.96 -7.20 26.56
N ASP A 201 -3.12 -7.71 26.98
CA ASP A 201 -4.24 -8.00 26.07
C ASP A 201 -4.69 -6.73 25.34
N ARG A 202 -4.81 -5.60 26.05
CA ARG A 202 -5.15 -4.32 25.43
C ARG A 202 -4.07 -3.84 24.46
N PHE A 203 -2.80 -4.01 24.80
CA PHE A 203 -1.67 -3.69 23.92
C PHE A 203 -1.68 -4.53 22.64
N MET A 204 -2.02 -5.82 22.74
CA MET A 204 -2.16 -6.69 21.57
C MET A 204 -3.40 -6.37 20.72
N GLN A 205 -4.45 -5.79 21.32
CA GLN A 205 -5.70 -5.46 20.63
C GLN A 205 -5.71 -4.09 19.94
N ILE A 206 -4.87 -3.15 20.35
CA ILE A 206 -4.80 -1.81 19.76
C ILE A 206 -3.64 -1.75 18.76
N PRO A 207 -3.90 -1.84 17.43
CA PRO A 207 -2.84 -1.71 16.45
C PRO A 207 -2.25 -0.29 16.45
N PRO A 208 -0.95 -0.13 16.12
CA PRO A 208 -0.37 1.19 15.96
C PRO A 208 -0.93 1.87 14.71
N THR A 209 -1.27 3.15 14.81
CA THR A 209 -1.71 3.97 13.68
C THR A 209 -0.50 4.66 13.05
N ILE A 210 -0.48 4.72 11.72
CA ILE A 210 0.54 5.43 10.96
C ILE A 210 -0.12 6.57 10.21
N THR A 211 0.46 7.76 10.29
CA THR A 211 0.02 8.90 9.48
C THR A 211 1.18 9.37 8.64
N ILE A 212 0.94 9.47 7.32
CA ILE A 212 1.86 10.09 6.36
C ILE A 212 1.31 11.46 6.01
N ARG A 213 2.12 12.49 6.24
CA ARG A 213 1.74 13.87 5.97
C ARG A 213 1.80 14.17 4.47
N GLU A 214 0.97 15.10 4.03
CA GLU A 214 1.14 15.74 2.74
C GLU A 214 2.53 16.39 2.63
N GLY A 215 3.08 16.42 1.41
CA GLY A 215 4.45 16.84 1.15
C GLY A 215 5.50 15.75 1.37
N HIS A 216 5.12 14.57 1.87
CA HIS A 216 6.05 13.44 2.02
C HIS A 216 6.57 12.98 0.65
N ARG A 217 7.88 12.72 0.56
CA ARG A 217 8.50 12.28 -0.68
C ARG A 217 8.24 10.79 -0.89
N VAL A 218 7.69 10.45 -2.04
CA VAL A 218 7.31 9.09 -2.42
C VAL A 218 7.99 8.76 -3.75
N LYS A 219 8.48 7.55 -3.87
CA LYS A 219 9.07 7.03 -5.10
C LYS A 219 8.12 6.03 -5.72
N VAL A 220 7.72 6.23 -6.97
CA VAL A 220 6.92 5.23 -7.70
C VAL A 220 7.90 4.28 -8.40
N TYR A 221 7.82 3.00 -8.08
CA TYR A 221 8.66 1.96 -8.64
C TYR A 221 7.96 1.26 -9.80
N PHE A 222 8.64 1.19 -10.94
CA PHE A 222 8.12 0.57 -12.16
C PHE A 222 8.30 -0.95 -12.05
N THR A 223 7.20 -1.67 -11.94
CA THR A 223 7.19 -3.13 -11.76
C THR A 223 7.26 -3.91 -13.06
N GLN A 224 7.13 -3.22 -14.19
CA GLN A 224 7.20 -3.80 -15.53
C GLN A 224 7.71 -2.74 -16.51
N ASP A 225 8.04 -3.19 -17.71
CA ASP A 225 8.39 -2.32 -18.82
C ASP A 225 7.16 -1.56 -19.36
N LEU A 226 7.33 -0.29 -19.72
CA LEU A 226 6.30 0.53 -20.37
C LEU A 226 6.84 1.15 -21.65
N LEU A 227 6.00 1.17 -22.67
CA LEU A 227 6.24 1.90 -23.90
C LEU A 227 5.49 3.23 -23.83
N LEU A 228 6.22 4.33 -23.73
CA LEU A 228 5.66 5.67 -23.64
C LEU A 228 6.21 6.57 -24.75
N PRO A 229 5.36 7.29 -25.48
CA PRO A 229 5.82 8.32 -26.42
C PRO A 229 6.55 9.44 -25.67
N ALA A 230 7.38 10.20 -26.37
CA ALA A 230 7.92 11.44 -25.82
C ALA A 230 6.77 12.42 -25.55
N TYR A 231 6.84 13.16 -24.45
CA TYR A 231 5.82 14.12 -24.05
C TYR A 231 5.54 15.17 -25.15
N THR A 232 6.57 15.56 -25.90
CA THR A 232 6.45 16.50 -27.03
C THR A 232 5.61 15.97 -28.20
N ASN A 233 5.39 14.66 -28.27
CA ASN A 233 4.68 14.03 -29.38
C ASN A 233 3.22 13.71 -29.05
N HIS A 234 2.76 14.11 -27.86
CA HIS A 234 1.38 13.95 -27.46
C HIS A 234 0.47 14.86 -28.30
N THR A 235 -0.67 14.32 -28.70
CA THR A 235 -1.68 15.02 -29.48
C THR A 235 -3.01 14.88 -28.76
N ILE A 236 -3.33 15.85 -27.91
CA ILE A 236 -4.56 15.84 -27.12
C ILE A 236 -5.48 16.97 -27.58
N PRO A 237 -6.71 16.66 -28.03
CA PRO A 237 -7.70 17.67 -28.36
C PRO A 237 -7.95 18.57 -27.14
N GLN A 238 -7.86 19.88 -27.33
CA GLN A 238 -8.14 20.87 -26.26
C GLN A 238 -9.65 21.13 -26.06
N THR A 239 -10.50 20.45 -26.85
CA THR A 239 -11.95 20.59 -26.84
C THR A 239 -12.56 19.35 -26.20
N PHE A 240 -13.11 19.50 -25.00
CA PHE A 240 -13.93 18.50 -24.31
C PHE A 240 -15.30 19.11 -24.01
#